data_AF-A0A2A4LRK7-F1
#
_entry.id   AF-A0A2A4LRK7-F1
#
_cell.length_a   1.000
_cell.length_b   1.000
_cell.length_c   1.000
_cell.angle_alpha   90.00
_cell.angle_beta   90.00
_cell.angle_gamma   90.00
#
_symmetry.space_group_name_H-M   'P 1'
#
loop_
_entity.id
_entity.type
_entity.pdbx_description
1 polymer ?
#
loop_
_entity_poly.entity_id
_entity_poly.type
_entity_poly.pdbx_seq_one_letter_code
_entity_poly.pdbx_strand_id
1 'polypeptide(L)'
;MFDARYKNDEVCSSAYDPAPLLKIILAAHERGHSSSRKIERLCRDNAVMESFFHSLKVEQIHHDDYRTRNEARAAIFGYVEILYNRQRKHSSIDCQSPVIFEERLVA
;
A
#
# COMPACT_ATOMS: atom_id res chain seq x y z
N MET A 1 1.34 9.01 10.98
CA MET A 1 1.89 8.02 11.94
C MET A 1 3.12 8.62 12.63
N PHE A 2 3.00 9.85 13.11
CA PHE A 2 3.99 10.46 13.99
C PHE A 2 3.26 10.74 15.28
N ASP A 3 3.91 10.47 16.40
CA ASP A 3 3.31 10.62 17.72
C ASP A 3 4.01 11.79 18.42
N ALA A 4 3.23 12.80 18.78
CA ALA A 4 3.74 14.03 19.39
C ALA A 4 4.46 13.80 20.72
N ARG A 5 4.27 12.62 21.35
CA ARG A 5 4.99 12.20 22.56
C ARG A 5 6.47 11.90 22.29
N TYR A 6 6.82 11.52 21.07
CA TYR A 6 8.19 11.23 20.68
C TYR A 6 8.70 12.36 19.76
N LYS A 7 9.87 12.91 20.07
CA LYS A 7 10.47 14.02 19.31
C LYS A 7 11.90 13.70 18.93
N ASN A 8 12.36 14.27 17.81
CA ASN A 8 13.79 14.25 17.46
C ASN A 8 14.54 15.43 18.10
N ASP A 9 15.83 15.21 18.37
CA ASP A 9 16.57 15.91 19.41
C ASP A 9 17.03 17.33 19.00
N GLU A 10 16.85 17.72 17.73
CA GLU A 10 17.33 19.01 17.21
C GLU A 10 16.23 19.92 16.66
N VAL A 11 15.08 19.37 16.24
CA VAL A 11 14.04 20.13 15.55
C VAL A 11 12.67 19.97 16.20
N CYS A 12 12.59 19.24 17.34
CA CYS A 12 11.33 18.95 18.04
C CYS A 12 10.25 18.33 17.12
N SER A 13 10.65 17.77 15.98
CA SER A 13 9.73 17.20 15.00
C SER A 13 9.19 15.90 15.56
N SER A 14 7.91 15.65 15.32
CA SER A 14 7.25 14.44 15.79
C SER A 14 7.96 13.21 15.20
N ALA A 15 8.24 12.22 16.04
CA ALA A 15 8.89 10.98 15.68
C ALA A 15 7.87 9.82 15.66
N TYR A 16 8.29 8.69 15.11
CA TYR A 16 7.52 7.45 15.22
C TYR A 16 7.58 6.92 16.64
N ASP A 17 6.52 6.26 17.08
CA ASP A 17 6.57 5.42 18.28
C ASP A 17 7.68 4.35 18.09
N PRO A 18 8.66 4.24 19.01
CA PRO A 18 9.74 3.27 18.88
C PRO A 18 9.27 1.82 19.01
N ALA A 19 8.15 1.54 19.67
CA ALA A 19 7.66 0.19 19.89
C ALA A 19 7.34 -0.57 18.58
N PRO A 20 6.57 -0.01 17.62
CA PRO A 20 6.38 -0.66 16.32
C PRO A 20 7.67 -0.73 15.50
N LEU A 21 8.58 0.25 15.59
CA LEU A 21 9.87 0.20 14.89
C LEU A 21 10.71 -1.00 15.34
N LEU A 22 10.79 -1.22 16.66
CA LEU A 22 11.53 -2.36 17.22
C LEU A 22 10.93 -3.70 16.77
N LYS A 23 9.59 -3.82 16.79
CA LYS A 23 8.90 -5.03 16.31
C LYS A 23 9.21 -5.32 14.85
N ILE A 24 9.20 -4.30 13.99
CA ILE A 24 9.53 -4.44 12.56
C ILE A 24 10.96 -4.93 12.38
N ILE A 25 11.92 -4.34 13.09
CA ILE A 25 13.34 -4.69 12.99
C ILE A 25 13.56 -6.15 13.44
N LEU A 26 13.02 -6.53 14.60
CA LEU A 26 13.16 -7.91 15.12
C LEU A 26 12.53 -8.92 14.17
N ALA A 27 11.31 -8.66 13.71
CA ALA A 27 10.61 -9.53 12.76
C ALA A 27 11.36 -9.67 11.42
N ALA A 28 12.02 -8.62 10.95
CA ALA A 28 12.83 -8.67 9.76
C ALA A 28 14.10 -9.50 9.97
N HIS A 29 14.77 -9.36 11.11
CA HIS A 29 15.93 -10.16 11.47
C HIS A 29 15.60 -11.66 11.59
N GLU A 30 14.46 -12.02 12.20
CA GLU A 30 13.97 -13.41 12.23
C GLU A 30 13.78 -14.02 10.83
N ARG A 31 13.47 -13.17 9.84
CA ARG A 31 13.32 -13.55 8.42
C ARG A 31 14.63 -13.48 7.63
N GLY A 32 15.76 -13.27 8.30
CA GLY A 32 17.08 -13.18 7.67
C GLY A 32 17.30 -11.88 6.90
N HIS A 33 16.64 -10.79 7.28
CA HIS A 33 16.84 -9.47 6.69
C HIS A 33 17.58 -8.58 7.68
N SER A 34 18.86 -8.33 7.41
CA SER A 34 19.73 -7.48 8.23
C SER A 34 20.05 -6.12 7.58
N SER A 35 19.76 -5.95 6.29
CA SER A 35 20.01 -4.70 5.57
C SER A 35 18.88 -3.71 5.83
N SER A 36 19.21 -2.53 6.38
CA SER A 36 18.25 -1.45 6.61
C SER A 36 17.46 -1.06 5.35
N ARG A 37 18.12 -0.99 4.19
CA ARG A 37 17.51 -0.75 2.87
C ARG A 37 16.51 -1.83 2.48
N LYS A 38 16.80 -3.10 2.80
CA LYS A 38 15.89 -4.20 2.50
C LYS A 38 14.65 -4.14 3.38
N ILE A 39 14.82 -3.84 4.67
CA ILE A 39 13.72 -3.67 5.61
C ILE A 39 12.82 -2.51 5.19
N GLU A 40 13.42 -1.36 4.86
CA GLU A 40 12.71 -0.18 4.34
C GLU A 40 11.86 -0.52 3.11
N ARG A 41 12.45 -1.19 2.11
CA ARG A 41 11.74 -1.60 0.89
C ARG A 41 10.56 -2.51 1.19
N LEU A 42 10.74 -3.51 2.06
CA LEU A 42 9.65 -4.42 2.45
C LEU A 42 8.48 -3.67 3.12
N CYS A 43 8.78 -2.73 4.00
CA CYS A 43 7.75 -1.88 4.61
C CYS A 43 7.03 -1.03 3.56
N ARG A 44 7.76 -0.46 2.59
CA ARG A 44 7.18 0.33 1.50
C ARG A 44 6.28 -0.52 0.62
N ASP A 45 6.73 -1.70 0.21
CA ASP A 45 5.95 -2.62 -0.62
C ASP A 45 4.69 -3.08 0.12
N ASN A 46 4.80 -3.38 1.42
CA ASN A 46 3.65 -3.72 2.25
C ASN A 46 2.63 -2.57 2.34
N ALA A 47 3.09 -1.33 2.56
CA ALA A 47 2.20 -0.16 2.62
C ALA A 47 1.44 0.08 1.30
N VAL A 48 2.09 -0.16 0.16
CA VAL A 48 1.45 -0.11 -1.17
C VAL A 48 0.36 -1.19 -1.28
N MET A 49 0.68 -2.42 -0.89
CA MET A 49 -0.28 -3.53 -0.92
C MET A 49 -1.46 -3.32 0.03
N GLU A 50 -1.22 -2.83 1.25
CA GLU A 50 -2.28 -2.51 2.21
C GLU A 50 -3.25 -1.46 1.64
N SER A 51 -2.70 -0.43 1.00
CA SER A 51 -3.50 0.63 0.35
C SER A 51 -4.36 0.06 -0.79
N PHE A 52 -3.79 -0.80 -1.63
CA PHE A 52 -4.53 -1.50 -2.69
C PHE A 52 -5.65 -2.38 -2.12
N PHE A 53 -5.35 -3.24 -1.15
CA PHE A 53 -6.33 -4.15 -0.57
C PHE A 53 -7.44 -3.42 0.19
N HIS A 54 -7.14 -2.28 0.80
CA HIS A 54 -8.17 -1.43 1.38
C HIS A 54 -9.17 -0.96 0.31
N SER A 55 -8.68 -0.39 -0.79
CA SER A 55 -9.54 0.04 -1.90
C SER A 55 -10.35 -1.11 -2.51
N LEU A 56 -9.70 -2.25 -2.79
CA LEU A 56 -10.38 -3.44 -3.32
C LEU A 56 -11.52 -3.91 -2.41
N LYS A 57 -11.29 -3.92 -1.09
CA LYS A 57 -12.31 -4.35 -0.13
C LYS A 57 -13.48 -3.40 -0.09
N VAL A 58 -13.21 -2.10 0.04
CA VAL A 58 -14.24 -1.07 0.13
C VAL A 58 -15.07 -1.00 -1.15
N GLU A 59 -14.45 -1.07 -2.32
CA GLU A 59 -15.11 -0.75 -3.58
C GLU A 59 -15.67 -1.95 -4.33
N GLN A 60 -15.18 -3.16 -4.05
CA GLN A 60 -15.65 -4.39 -4.70
C GLN A 60 -16.19 -5.41 -3.70
N ILE A 61 -15.37 -5.83 -2.74
CA ILE A 61 -15.69 -7.00 -1.90
C ILE A 61 -16.85 -6.73 -0.94
N HIS A 62 -16.98 -5.52 -0.40
CA HIS A 62 -18.06 -5.18 0.54
C HIS A 62 -19.41 -4.94 -0.13
N HIS A 63 -19.46 -4.87 -1.46
CA HIS A 63 -20.68 -4.60 -2.22
C HIS A 63 -21.28 -5.83 -2.91
N ASP A 64 -20.57 -6.96 -2.92
CA ASP A 64 -20.98 -8.19 -3.62
C ASP A 64 -20.98 -9.41 -2.71
N ASP A 65 -21.98 -10.28 -2.90
CA ASP A 65 -22.02 -11.62 -2.34
C ASP A 65 -21.64 -12.66 -3.40
N TYR A 66 -20.43 -13.21 -3.32
CA TYR A 66 -19.96 -14.23 -4.28
C TYR A 66 -20.46 -15.63 -3.91
N ARG A 67 -21.16 -16.28 -4.84
CA ARG A 67 -21.67 -17.65 -4.67
C ARG A 67 -20.59 -18.69 -4.93
N THR A 68 -19.60 -18.37 -5.77
CA THR A 68 -18.49 -19.27 -6.12
C THR A 68 -17.13 -18.57 -6.13
N ARG A 69 -16.04 -19.34 -5.98
CA ARG A 69 -14.67 -18.81 -6.11
C ARG A 69 -14.36 -18.28 -7.52
N ASN A 70 -14.99 -18.83 -8.56
CA ASN A 70 -14.78 -18.39 -9.93
C ASN A 70 -15.42 -17.03 -10.19
N GLU A 71 -16.61 -16.81 -9.62
CA GLU A 71 -17.30 -15.51 -9.65
C GLU A 71 -16.46 -14.44 -8.95
N ALA A 72 -15.99 -14.71 -7.72
CA ALA A 72 -15.10 -13.80 -7.00
C ALA A 72 -13.82 -13.47 -7.80
N ARG A 73 -13.22 -14.47 -8.45
CA ARG A 73 -12.03 -14.26 -9.30
C ARG A 73 -12.34 -13.35 -10.50
N ALA A 74 -13.46 -13.58 -11.18
CA ALA A 74 -13.86 -12.76 -12.32
C ALA A 74 -14.15 -11.31 -11.89
N ALA A 75 -14.82 -11.12 -10.75
CA ALA A 75 -15.09 -9.80 -10.19
C ALA A 75 -13.80 -9.06 -9.81
N ILE A 76 -12.87 -9.71 -9.10
CA ILE A 76 -11.56 -9.12 -8.76
C ILE A 76 -10.76 -8.78 -10.02
N PHE A 77 -10.76 -9.65 -11.03
CA PHE A 77 -10.09 -9.38 -12.30
C PHE A 77 -10.70 -8.16 -12.99
N GLY A 78 -12.03 -8.08 -13.08
CA GLY A 78 -12.73 -6.91 -13.62
C GLY A 78 -12.42 -5.64 -12.85
N TYR A 79 -12.37 -5.71 -11.51
CA TYR A 79 -11.97 -4.58 -10.68
C TYR A 79 -10.56 -4.09 -11.03
N VAL A 80 -9.57 -4.99 -11.09
CA VAL A 80 -8.18 -4.60 -11.35
C VAL A 80 -8.04 -3.99 -12.76
N GLU A 81 -8.53 -4.69 -13.79
CA GLU A 81 -8.31 -4.30 -15.18
C GLU A 81 -9.14 -3.08 -15.60
N ILE A 82 -10.40 -3.00 -15.16
CA ILE A 82 -11.36 -2.02 -15.67
C ILE A 82 -11.46 -0.84 -14.71
N LEU A 83 -11.64 -1.09 -13.41
CA LEU A 83 -11.85 -0.01 -12.45
C LEU A 83 -10.53 0.58 -11.98
N TYR A 84 -9.63 -0.23 -11.44
CA TYR A 84 -8.38 0.25 -10.85
C TYR A 84 -7.42 0.80 -11.91
N ASN A 85 -7.03 -0.01 -12.89
CA ASN A 85 -5.99 0.39 -13.86
C ASN A 85 -6.45 1.48 -14.84
N ARG A 86 -7.72 1.44 -15.27
CA ARG A 86 -8.21 2.34 -16.34
C ARG A 86 -8.99 3.55 -15.84
N GLN A 87 -9.72 3.44 -14.72
CA GLN A 87 -10.67 4.49 -14.29
C GLN A 87 -10.27 5.18 -12.98
N ARG A 88 -9.67 4.47 -12.03
CA ARG A 88 -9.31 5.01 -10.71
C ARG A 88 -8.27 6.09 -10.86
N LYS A 89 -8.55 7.26 -10.30
CA LYS A 89 -7.61 8.38 -10.26
C LYS A 89 -6.78 8.32 -8.99
N HIS A 90 -5.48 8.55 -9.12
CA HIS A 90 -4.55 8.54 -8.01
C HIS A 90 -3.93 9.93 -7.82
N SER A 91 -4.05 10.50 -6.64
CA SER A 91 -3.50 11.83 -6.32
C SER A 91 -1.97 11.90 -6.47
N SER A 92 -1.28 10.77 -6.32
CA SER A 92 0.17 10.66 -6.49
C SER A 92 0.65 10.77 -7.95
N ILE A 93 -0.25 10.68 -8.92
CA ILE A 93 0.04 10.76 -10.37
C ILE A 93 -0.88 11.78 -11.04
N ASP A 94 -0.93 12.99 -10.45
CA ASP A 94 -1.72 14.12 -10.97
C ASP A 94 -3.19 13.80 -11.25
N CYS A 95 -3.78 12.94 -10.40
CA CYS A 95 -5.16 12.47 -10.53
C CYS A 95 -5.45 11.77 -11.88
N GLN A 96 -4.46 11.09 -12.43
CA GLN A 96 -4.60 10.23 -13.61
C GLN A 96 -4.89 8.78 -13.21
N SER A 97 -5.36 7.98 -14.16
CA SER A 97 -5.41 6.52 -13.99
C SER A 97 -4.06 5.89 -14.33
N PRO A 98 -3.74 4.72 -13.74
CA PRO A 98 -2.47 4.04 -13.95
C PRO A 98 -2.10 3.89 -15.43
N VAL A 99 -3.05 3.44 -16.26
CA VAL A 99 -2.82 3.25 -17.72
C VAL A 99 -2.44 4.57 -18.40
N ILE A 100 -3.18 5.65 -18.14
CA ILE A 100 -2.89 6.95 -18.78
C ILE A 100 -1.54 7.50 -18.34
N PHE A 101 -1.19 7.29 -17.07
CA PHE A 101 0.12 7.70 -16.56
C PHE A 101 1.26 6.91 -17.22
N GLU A 102 1.13 5.59 -17.34
CA GLU A 102 2.11 4.74 -18.03
C GLU A 102 2.26 5.10 -19.51
N GLU A 103 1.16 5.33 -20.23
CA GLU A 103 1.18 5.74 -21.64
C GLU A 103 1.96 7.06 -21.85
N ARG A 104 1.88 7.99 -20.90
CA ARG A 104 2.62 9.27 -20.95
C ARG A 104 4.09 9.15 -20.62
N LEU A 105 4.50 8.10 -19.89
CA LEU A 105 5.92 7.86 -19.59
C LEU A 105 6.67 7.21 -20.76
N VAL A 106 5.94 6.53 -21.65
CA VAL A 106 6.49 5.82 -22.81
C VAL A 106 6.52 6.68 -24.08
N ALA A 107 5.77 7.78 -24.11
CA ALA A 107 5.73 8.76 -25.19
C ALA A 107 6.89 9.77 -25.11
#